data_AF-A0A7S1RDC0-F1
#
_entry.id   AF-A0A7S1RDC0-F1
#
_cell.length_a   1.000
_cell.length_b   1.000
_cell.length_c   1.000
_cell.angle_alpha   90.00
_cell.angle_beta   90.00
_cell.angle_gamma   90.00
#
_symmetry.space_group_name_H-M   'P 1'
#
loop_
_entity.id
_entity.type
_entity.pdbx_description
1 polymer ?
#
loop_
_entity_poly.entity_id
_entity_poly.type
_entity_poly.pdbx_seq_one_letter_code
_entity_poly.pdbx_strand_id
1 'polypeptide(L)'
;MAAAASASSSAAAVCRMCLDGSSNEPLISPCAGCRGSSAWVHATCVDRFYRARRVWWDLRCPTCKHVYEAPAALALGRVGLSQLRRCRRCGSSGGGGRGGGEA
;
A
#
# COMPACT_ATOMS: atom_id res chain seq x y z
N MET A 1 -19.29 15.77 32.35
CA MET A 1 -20.05 16.39 31.25
C MET A 1 -19.21 16.26 29.99
N ALA A 2 -19.76 15.61 28.96
CA ALA A 2 -19.07 15.31 27.71
C ALA A 2 -18.89 16.57 26.85
N ALA A 3 -17.70 16.76 26.29
CA ALA A 3 -17.47 17.67 25.17
C ALA A 3 -17.00 16.82 23.98
N ALA A 4 -17.97 16.42 23.16
CA ALA A 4 -17.71 15.88 21.84
C ALA A 4 -17.19 17.04 20.97
N ALA A 5 -15.88 17.04 20.68
CA ALA A 5 -15.31 17.92 19.69
C ALA A 5 -15.74 17.42 18.30
N SER A 6 -16.79 18.03 17.77
CA SER A 6 -17.22 17.88 16.38
C SER A 6 -16.16 18.48 15.45
N ALA A 7 -15.39 17.62 14.78
CA ALA A 7 -14.56 18.02 13.65
C ALA A 7 -15.21 17.51 12.35
N SER A 8 -16.03 18.38 11.76
CA SER A 8 -16.37 18.51 10.34
C SER A 8 -16.41 17.23 9.50
N SER A 9 -17.62 16.67 9.34
CA SER A 9 -17.96 15.68 8.31
C SER A 9 -17.86 16.28 6.90
N SER A 10 -16.63 16.39 6.38
CA SER A 10 -16.36 16.81 5.01
C SER A 10 -16.38 15.59 4.10
N ALA A 11 -17.55 14.97 3.87
CA ALA A 11 -17.73 13.83 2.94
C ALA A 11 -16.49 12.91 2.84
N ALA A 12 -16.02 12.44 4.01
CA ALA A 12 -14.60 12.19 4.23
C ALA A 12 -14.13 11.02 3.38
N ALA A 13 -13.15 11.30 2.51
CA ALA A 13 -12.33 10.24 1.95
C ALA A 13 -11.81 9.37 3.11
N VAL A 14 -12.00 8.06 3.03
CA VAL A 14 -11.49 7.11 4.03
C VAL A 14 -10.37 6.30 3.43
N CYS A 15 -9.39 5.89 4.24
CA CYS A 15 -8.34 5.03 3.76
C CYS A 15 -8.91 3.66 3.39
N ARG A 16 -8.78 3.23 2.14
CA ARG A 16 -9.31 1.92 1.68
C ARG A 16 -8.67 0.69 2.31
N MET A 17 -7.56 0.85 3.04
CA MET A 17 -6.81 -0.25 3.66
C MET A 17 -7.17 -0.45 5.14
N CYS A 18 -7.41 0.63 5.90
CA CYS A 18 -7.79 0.55 7.31
C CYS A 18 -9.23 0.99 7.59
N LEU A 19 -9.94 1.47 6.56
CA LEU A 19 -11.33 1.95 6.62
C LEU A 19 -11.54 3.11 7.61
N ASP A 20 -10.46 3.84 7.91
CA ASP A 20 -10.44 4.97 8.81
C ASP A 20 -9.99 6.22 8.06
N GLY A 21 -10.64 7.36 8.35
CA GLY A 21 -10.29 8.68 7.82
C GLY A 21 -9.98 9.71 8.92
N SER A 22 -9.93 9.29 10.19
CA SER A 22 -9.68 10.14 11.35
C SER A 22 -8.23 10.04 11.86
N SER A 23 -7.38 9.28 11.18
CA SER A 23 -5.96 9.21 11.48
C SER A 23 -5.29 10.59 11.37
N ASN A 24 -4.25 10.83 12.18
CA ASN A 24 -3.45 12.06 12.15
C ASN A 24 -2.56 12.18 10.90
N GLU A 25 -2.66 11.24 9.96
CA GLU A 25 -1.88 11.18 8.72
C GLU A 25 -2.76 11.55 7.52
N PRO A 26 -2.27 12.41 6.59
CA PRO A 26 -3.04 12.78 5.41
C PRO A 26 -3.29 11.59 4.48
N LEU A 27 -4.47 11.59 3.86
CA LEU A 27 -4.81 10.65 2.79
C LEU A 27 -4.15 11.08 1.48
N ILE A 28 -3.51 10.13 0.81
CA ILE A 28 -2.87 10.32 -0.49
C ILE A 28 -3.56 9.49 -1.56
N SER A 29 -3.40 9.89 -2.82
CA SER A 29 -3.74 9.08 -3.99
C SER A 29 -2.46 8.51 -4.62
N PRO A 30 -2.06 7.28 -4.29
CA PRO A 30 -0.75 6.75 -4.67
C PRO A 30 -0.68 6.28 -6.11
N CYS A 31 -1.79 6.20 -6.84
CA CYS A 31 -1.83 5.77 -8.23
C CYS A 31 -2.95 6.49 -8.98
N ALA A 32 -2.73 6.80 -10.26
CA ALA A 32 -3.72 7.46 -11.12
C ALA A 32 -4.93 6.57 -11.47
N GLY A 33 -4.84 5.24 -11.30
CA GLY A 33 -5.87 4.30 -11.71
C GLY A 33 -7.02 4.11 -10.70
N CYS A 34 -6.81 4.34 -9.41
CA CYS A 34 -7.87 4.22 -8.42
C CYS A 34 -8.71 5.52 -8.40
N ARG A 35 -10.04 5.39 -8.48
CA ARG A 35 -10.97 6.52 -8.56
C ARG A 35 -12.03 6.45 -7.45
N GLY A 36 -12.67 7.58 -7.18
CA GLY A 36 -13.73 7.71 -6.18
C GLY A 36 -13.23 7.48 -4.74
N SER A 37 -14.05 6.83 -3.91
CA SER A 37 -13.72 6.52 -2.51
C SER A 37 -12.52 5.59 -2.36
N SER A 38 -12.22 4.76 -3.37
CA SER A 38 -11.09 3.83 -3.38
C SER A 38 -9.75 4.46 -3.79
N ALA A 39 -9.72 5.75 -4.12
CA ALA A 39 -8.49 6.45 -4.51
C ALA A 39 -7.58 6.77 -3.31
N TRP A 40 -8.14 6.79 -2.10
CA TRP A 40 -7.50 7.39 -0.92
C TRP A 40 -6.94 6.34 0.04
N VAL A 41 -5.71 6.57 0.49
CA VAL A 41 -5.01 5.72 1.47
C VAL A 41 -4.02 6.53 2.30
N HIS A 42 -3.75 6.09 3.53
CA HIS A 42 -2.61 6.58 4.29
C HIS A 42 -1.30 6.04 3.68
N ALA A 43 -0.25 6.86 3.68
CA ALA A 43 1.09 6.47 3.23
C ALA A 43 1.64 5.30 4.06
N THR A 44 1.42 5.32 5.37
CA THR A 44 1.82 4.21 6.26
C THR A 44 1.04 2.93 6.01
N CYS A 45 -0.24 3.01 5.68
CA CYS A 45 -1.01 1.83 5.29
C CYS A 45 -0.42 1.16 4.04
N VAL A 46 -0.04 1.97 3.04
CA VAL A 46 0.59 1.46 1.82
C VAL A 46 1.96 0.84 2.12
N ASP A 47 2.80 1.48 2.94
CA ASP A 47 4.10 0.92 3.35
C ASP A 47 3.94 -0.41 4.10
N ARG A 48 3.03 -0.48 5.08
CA ARG A 48 2.76 -1.71 5.84
C ARG A 48 2.32 -2.84 4.91
N PHE A 49 1.43 -2.53 3.99
CA PHE A 49 0.96 -3.50 3.00
C PHE A 49 2.07 -3.96 2.05
N TYR A 50 2.91 -3.04 1.56
CA TYR A 50 4.06 -3.36 0.73
C TYR A 50 5.07 -4.26 1.46
N ARG A 51 5.38 -3.96 2.72
CA ARG A 51 6.23 -4.78 3.59
C ARG A 51 5.64 -6.16 3.87
N ALA A 52 4.33 -6.26 4.05
CA ALA A 52 3.64 -7.52 4.26
C ALA A 52 3.73 -8.44 3.03
N ARG A 53 3.63 -7.87 1.81
CA ARG A 53 3.77 -8.63 0.55
C ARG A 53 5.17 -9.21 0.34
N ARG A 54 6.22 -8.49 0.76
CA ARG A 54 7.63 -8.85 0.51
C ARG A 54 8.00 -9.03 -0.97
N VAL A 55 7.21 -8.46 -1.87
CA VAL A 55 7.50 -8.43 -3.32
C VAL A 55 8.14 -7.08 -3.63
N TRP A 56 9.44 -6.96 -3.35
CA TRP A 56 10.16 -5.68 -3.32
C TRP A 56 10.39 -5.01 -4.69
N TRP A 57 10.13 -5.73 -5.77
CA TRP A 57 10.24 -5.20 -7.14
C TRP A 57 8.90 -4.75 -7.70
N ASP A 58 7.78 -5.11 -7.06
CA ASP A 58 6.44 -4.81 -7.55
C ASP A 58 5.86 -3.56 -6.87
N LEU A 59 6.00 -2.42 -7.55
CA LEU A 59 5.45 -1.12 -7.15
C LEU A 59 4.09 -0.83 -7.78
N ARG A 60 3.33 -1.88 -8.11
CA ARG A 60 1.98 -1.74 -8.68
C ARG A 60 0.91 -1.78 -7.59
N CYS A 61 -0.11 -0.96 -7.79
CA CYS A 61 -1.28 -0.96 -6.93
C CYS A 61 -1.97 -2.34 -6.95
N PRO A 62 -2.36 -2.92 -5.79
CA PRO A 62 -3.16 -4.16 -5.72
C PRO A 62 -4.39 -4.16 -6.60
N THR A 63 -5.03 -3.00 -6.68
CA THR A 63 -6.43 -2.87 -7.08
C THR A 63 -6.55 -2.48 -8.53
N CYS A 64 -5.91 -1.38 -8.93
CA CYS A 64 -5.95 -0.93 -10.34
C CYS A 64 -4.76 -1.41 -11.17
N LYS A 65 -3.76 -2.08 -10.58
CA LYS A 65 -2.53 -2.57 -11.23
C LYS A 65 -1.63 -1.52 -11.89
N HIS A 66 -2.01 -0.24 -11.88
CA HIS A 66 -1.13 0.86 -12.26
C HIS A 66 0.07 0.96 -11.32
N VAL A 67 1.19 1.41 -11.87
CA VAL A 67 2.38 1.76 -11.10
C VAL A 67 2.03 2.92 -10.18
N TYR A 68 2.56 2.90 -8.96
CA TYR A 68 2.41 4.04 -8.06
C TYR A 68 3.04 5.31 -8.64
N GLU A 69 2.43 6.45 -8.34
CA GLU A 69 2.93 7.78 -8.69
C GLU A 69 4.24 8.10 -7.97
N ALA A 70 5.01 9.03 -8.53
CA ALA A 70 6.39 9.32 -8.14
C ALA A 70 6.65 9.37 -6.61
N PRO A 71 5.91 10.12 -5.77
CA PRO A 71 6.21 10.20 -4.34
C PRO A 71 6.04 8.84 -3.63
N ALA A 72 4.97 8.11 -3.94
CA ALA A 72 4.71 6.80 -3.34
C ALA A 72 5.69 5.74 -3.88
N ALA A 73 5.95 5.73 -5.19
CA ALA A 73 6.89 4.81 -5.82
C ALA A 73 8.32 4.98 -5.28
N LEU A 74 8.81 6.22 -5.13
CA LEU A 74 10.14 6.48 -4.58
C LEU A 74 10.25 6.06 -3.11
N ALA A 75 9.23 6.34 -2.29
CA ALA A 75 9.20 5.94 -0.88
C ALA A 75 9.27 4.40 -0.74
N LEU A 76 8.40 3.68 -1.44
CA LEU A 76 8.36 2.22 -1.41
C LEU A 76 9.59 1.58 -2.08
N GLY A 77 10.11 2.19 -3.14
CA GLY A 77 11.33 1.75 -3.82
C GLY A 77 12.54 1.78 -2.90
N ARG A 78 12.70 2.84 -2.08
CA ARG A 78 13.76 2.92 -1.05
C ARG A 78 13.65 1.78 -0.03
N VAL A 79 12.43 1.46 0.40
CA VAL A 79 12.18 0.32 1.30
C VAL A 79 12.55 -1.00 0.61
N GLY A 80 12.09 -1.22 -0.62
CA GLY A 80 12.36 -2.43 -1.38
C GLY A 80 13.85 -2.67 -1.61
N LEU A 81 14.58 -1.65 -2.06
CA LEU A 81 16.03 -1.73 -2.24
C LEU A 81 16.76 -2.03 -0.94
N SER A 82 16.35 -1.42 0.17
CA SER A 82 16.94 -1.69 1.49
C SER A 82 16.74 -3.14 1.91
N GLN A 83 15.57 -3.72 1.63
CA GLN A 83 15.28 -5.11 1.96
C GLN A 83 16.00 -6.10 1.05
N LEU A 84 16.05 -5.84 -0.26
CA LEU A 84 16.81 -6.67 -1.21
C LEU A 84 18.31 -6.70 -0.87
N ARG A 85 18.87 -5.57 -0.43
CA ARG A 85 20.27 -5.49 0.03
C ARG A 85 20.51 -6.33 1.30
N ARG A 86 19.53 -6.39 2.20
CA ARG A 86 19.60 -7.20 3.44
C ARG A 86 19.40 -8.68 3.15
N CYS A 87 18.55 -9.03 2.18
CA CYS A 87 18.34 -10.39 1.68
C CYS A 87 19.45 -10.88 0.73
N ARG A 88 20.72 -10.53 0.99
CA ARG A 88 21.88 -11.10 0.26
C ARG A 88 22.07 -12.61 0.49
N ARG A 89 21.23 -13.26 1.30
CA ARG A 89 21.32 -14.69 1.64
C ARG A 89 20.02 -15.48 1.43
N CYS A 90 19.17 -15.06 0.51
CA CYS A 90 18.20 -15.97 -0.12
C CYS A 90 17.90 -15.51 -1.55
N GLY A 91 18.72 -15.95 -2.51
CA GLY A 91 18.18 -16.19 -3.83
C GLY A 91 17.05 -17.21 -3.74
N SER A 92 15.98 -17.00 -4.50
CA SER A 92 14.90 -17.98 -4.72
C SER A 92 13.86 -18.11 -3.60
N SER A 93 12.87 -17.21 -3.56
CA SER A 93 11.55 -17.51 -3.01
C SER A 93 10.51 -16.57 -3.62
N GLY A 94 10.11 -16.85 -4.86
CA GLY A 94 9.08 -16.05 -5.55
C GLY A 94 8.72 -16.50 -6.96
N GLY A 95 8.99 -17.75 -7.34
CA GLY A 95 8.38 -18.39 -8.50
C GLY A 95 7.29 -19.33 -7.99
N GLY A 96 6.03 -19.00 -8.28
CA GLY A 96 4.86 -19.69 -7.72
C GLY A 96 4.86 -21.19 -8.02
N GLY A 97 4.74 -21.99 -6.97
CA GLY A 97 4.39 -23.39 -7.10
C GLY A 97 3.00 -23.52 -7.71
N ARG A 98 2.93 -24.20 -8.85
CA ARG A 98 1.78 -25.00 -9.26
C ARG A 98 2.32 -26.32 -9.80
N GLY A 99 2.61 -27.24 -8.87
CA GLY A 99 2.63 -28.66 -9.19
C GLY A 99 1.18 -29.10 -9.39
N GLY A 100 0.77 -29.25 -10.63
CA GLY A 100 -0.42 -30.02 -11.00
C GLY A 100 0.06 -31.35 -11.55
N GLY A 101 -0.04 -32.40 -10.76
CA GLY A 101 -0.01 -33.77 -11.25
C GLY A 101 -1.41 -34.17 -11.68
N GLU A 102 -1.48 -35.02 -12.71
CA GLU A 102 -2.61 -35.89 -13.11
C GLU A 102 -2.06 -36.69 -14.33
N ALA A 103 -1.64 -37.95 -14.11
CA ALA A 103 -2.42 -39.19 -14.24
C ALA A 103 -2.41 -39.71 -15.69
#